data_AF-A0A0G0MQ88-F1
#
_entry.id   AF-A0A0G0MQ88-F1
#
_cell.length_a   1.000
_cell.length_b   1.000
_cell.length_c   1.000
_cell.angle_alpha   90.00
_cell.angle_beta   90.00
_cell.angle_gamma   90.00
#
_symmetry.space_group_name_H-M   'P 1'
#
loop_
_entity.id
_entity.type
_entity.pdbx_description
1 polymer ?
#
loop_
_entity_poly.entity_id
_entity_poly.type
_entity_poly.pdbx_seq_one_letter_code
_entity_poly.pdbx_strand_id
1 'polypeptide(L)'
;MEDVKLIEWLEFSNQLTDIFPRLKVLDDGRVYEVKELIGKINALKFYIYPQDHNPPHFHVKSKNGDIDVSFRLDNGLYVKGNIKNKADLKRIEYFYEQRRTIMIVKWNDFKK
;
A
#
# COMPACT_ATOMS: atom_id res chain seq x y z
N MET A 1 -3.86 37.88 6.58
CA MET A 1 -4.96 37.10 7.22
C MET A 1 -5.13 35.74 6.55
N GLU A 2 -5.00 35.66 5.21
CA GLU A 2 -4.93 34.37 4.48
C GLU A 2 -3.70 33.54 4.87
N ASP A 3 -2.54 34.16 5.07
CA ASP A 3 -1.30 33.43 5.40
C ASP A 3 -1.37 32.69 6.75
N VAL A 4 -2.11 33.24 7.72
CA VAL A 4 -2.27 32.61 9.05
C VAL A 4 -3.11 31.34 8.95
N LYS A 5 -4.18 31.36 8.14
CA LYS A 5 -5.02 30.18 7.90
C LYS A 5 -4.28 29.06 7.16
N LEU A 6 -3.38 29.44 6.23
CA LEU A 6 -2.54 28.48 5.51
C LEU A 6 -1.52 27.81 6.45
N ILE A 7 -0.92 28.56 7.37
CA ILE A 7 0.02 28.02 8.37
C ILE A 7 -0.71 27.07 9.33
N GLU A 8 -1.84 27.48 9.90
CA GLU A 8 -2.64 26.63 10.79
C GLU A 8 -3.11 25.34 10.10
N TRP A 9 -3.51 25.43 8.83
CA TRP A 9 -3.91 24.27 8.03
C TRP A 9 -2.74 23.32 7.78
N LEU A 10 -1.57 23.84 7.42
CA LEU A 10 -0.36 23.04 7.21
C LEU A 10 0.05 22.33 8.50
N GLU A 11 0.08 23.04 9.63
CA GLU A 11 0.40 22.46 10.94
C GLU A 11 -0.57 21.35 11.33
N PHE A 12 -1.88 21.57 11.17
CA PHE A 12 -2.89 20.55 11.43
C PHE A 12 -2.74 19.33 10.52
N SER A 13 -2.53 19.54 9.22
CA SER A 13 -2.36 18.46 8.26
C SER A 13 -1.12 17.61 8.55
N ASN A 14 -0.02 18.25 8.96
CA ASN A 14 1.21 17.57 9.36
C ASN A 14 1.00 16.76 10.64
N GLN A 15 0.34 17.33 11.67
CA GLN A 15 -0.01 16.60 12.89
C GLN A 15 -0.86 15.36 12.60
N LEU A 16 -1.84 15.47 11.69
CA LEU A 16 -2.65 14.33 11.29
C LEU A 16 -1.84 13.25 10.56
N THR A 17 -0.93 13.62 9.67
CA THR A 17 -0.06 12.65 8.98
C THR A 17 0.98 12.04 9.93
N ASP A 18 1.46 12.75 10.93
CA ASP A 18 2.38 12.22 11.95
C ASP A 18 1.66 11.20 12.86
N ILE A 19 0.44 11.52 13.31
CA ILE A 19 -0.37 10.61 14.13
C ILE A 19 -0.87 9.42 13.29
N PHE A 20 -1.18 9.67 12.02
CA PHE A 20 -1.68 8.67 11.09
C PHE A 20 -0.88 8.67 9.78
N PRO A 21 0.28 8.01 9.73
CA PRO A 21 1.14 7.95 8.52
C PRO A 21 0.44 7.35 7.30
N ARG A 22 -0.65 6.61 7.54
CA ARG A 22 -1.54 6.06 6.50
C ARG A 22 -2.43 7.10 5.86
N LEU A 23 -2.54 8.32 6.39
CA LEU A 23 -3.45 9.35 5.92
C LEU A 23 -2.67 10.51 5.32
N LYS A 24 -3.14 10.94 4.15
CA LYS A 24 -2.71 12.20 3.56
C LYS A 24 -3.91 13.11 3.39
N VAL A 25 -3.78 14.33 3.92
CA VAL A 25 -4.75 15.41 3.78
C VAL A 25 -4.41 16.19 2.51
N LEU A 26 -5.39 16.42 1.66
CA LEU A 26 -5.29 17.26 0.48
C LEU A 26 -5.61 18.72 0.83
N ASP A 27 -5.19 19.65 -0.03
CA ASP A 27 -5.40 21.09 0.16
C ASP A 27 -6.88 21.49 0.28
N ASP A 28 -7.79 20.64 -0.22
CA ASP A 28 -9.24 20.82 -0.14
C ASP A 28 -9.89 20.11 1.06
N GLY A 29 -9.08 19.59 1.99
CA GLY A 29 -9.55 18.92 3.21
C GLY A 29 -9.96 17.47 3.04
N ARG A 30 -9.89 16.89 1.84
CA ARG A 30 -10.10 15.46 1.66
C ARG A 30 -8.94 14.66 2.26
N VAL A 31 -9.27 13.56 2.91
CA VAL A 31 -8.29 12.62 3.47
C VAL A 31 -8.33 11.32 2.68
N TYR A 32 -7.18 10.78 2.32
CA TYR A 32 -7.10 9.47 1.68
C TYR A 32 -6.06 8.56 2.33
N GLU A 33 -6.29 7.26 2.22
CA GLU A 33 -5.35 6.25 2.68
C GLU A 33 -4.19 6.10 1.69
N VAL A 34 -2.98 6.32 2.19
CA VAL A 34 -1.72 6.10 1.50
C VAL A 34 -1.51 4.60 1.33
N LYS A 35 -1.23 4.18 0.11
CA LYS A 35 -0.72 2.86 -0.24
C LYS A 35 0.34 3.02 -1.30
N GLU A 36 1.44 2.27 -1.18
CA GLU A 36 2.49 2.31 -2.18
C GLU A 36 2.19 1.30 -3.29
N LEU A 37 2.13 1.76 -4.54
CA LEU A 37 2.11 0.87 -5.70
C LEU A 37 3.57 0.46 -6.02
N ILE A 38 3.89 -0.81 -5.82
CA ILE A 38 5.23 -1.35 -6.08
C ILE A 38 5.45 -1.64 -7.57
N GLY A 39 4.37 -2.02 -8.27
CA GLY A 39 4.43 -2.28 -9.69
C GLY A 39 3.19 -2.94 -10.23
N LYS A 40 3.27 -3.32 -11.50
CA LYS A 40 2.18 -3.90 -12.26
C LYS A 40 2.68 -5.02 -13.15
N ILE A 41 1.88 -6.06 -13.30
CA ILE A 41 1.99 -7.05 -14.38
C ILE A 41 0.59 -7.21 -14.97
N ASN A 42 0.43 -6.95 -16.26
CA ASN A 42 -0.87 -6.97 -16.94
C ASN A 42 -1.91 -6.11 -16.19
N ALA A 43 -3.05 -6.71 -15.82
CA ALA A 43 -4.10 -6.05 -15.06
C ALA A 43 -3.87 -6.09 -13.53
N LEU A 44 -2.82 -6.75 -13.04
CA LEU A 44 -2.49 -6.89 -11.62
C LEU A 44 -1.66 -5.71 -11.14
N LYS A 45 -2.01 -5.18 -9.97
CA LYS A 45 -1.30 -4.11 -9.28
C LYS A 45 -0.88 -4.61 -7.90
N PHE A 46 0.37 -4.37 -7.55
CA PHE A 46 0.99 -4.85 -6.32
C PHE A 46 1.19 -3.68 -5.37
N TYR A 47 0.74 -3.82 -4.13
CA TYR A 47 0.74 -2.75 -3.16
C TYR A 47 1.33 -3.14 -1.80
N ILE A 48 1.88 -2.14 -1.11
CA ILE A 48 2.24 -2.19 0.30
C ILE A 48 1.40 -1.18 1.06
N TYR A 49 0.75 -1.63 2.13
CA TYR A 49 -0.18 -0.82 2.91
C TYR A 49 0.48 -0.45 4.25
N PRO A 50 0.59 0.85 4.59
CA PRO A 50 1.18 1.30 5.86
C PRO A 50 0.45 0.74 7.10
N GLN A 51 -0.87 0.55 7.01
CA GLN A 51 -1.71 0.08 8.11
C GLN A 51 -1.61 -1.41 8.41
N ASP A 52 -0.99 -2.19 7.54
CA ASP A 52 -0.90 -3.63 7.76
C ASP A 52 -0.09 -3.92 9.04
N HIS A 53 -0.56 -4.89 9.80
CA HIS A 53 0.09 -5.37 11.02
C HIS A 53 1.04 -6.53 10.72
N ASN A 54 1.84 -6.93 11.71
CA ASN A 54 2.61 -8.16 11.60
C ASN A 54 1.68 -9.38 11.51
N PRO A 55 2.01 -10.39 10.68
CA PRO A 55 3.19 -10.44 9.81
C PRO A 55 3.07 -9.48 8.60
N PRO A 56 4.19 -8.93 8.08
CA PRO A 56 4.13 -8.00 6.94
C PRO A 56 3.54 -8.65 5.69
N HIS A 57 2.59 -7.97 5.02
CA HIS A 57 1.92 -8.47 3.83
C HIS A 57 2.05 -7.52 2.63
N PHE A 58 1.93 -8.06 1.42
CA PHE A 58 1.66 -7.29 0.20
C PHE A 58 0.30 -7.67 -0.38
N HIS A 59 -0.33 -6.72 -1.05
CA HIS A 59 -1.66 -6.88 -1.65
C HIS A 59 -1.56 -6.90 -3.17
N VAL A 60 -2.33 -7.75 -3.82
CA VAL A 60 -2.48 -7.79 -5.27
C VAL A 60 -3.93 -7.56 -5.62
N LYS A 61 -4.18 -6.56 -6.48
CA LYS A 61 -5.52 -6.25 -6.99
C LYS A 61 -5.56 -6.22 -8.50
N SER A 62 -6.62 -6.76 -9.11
CA SER A 62 -6.92 -6.54 -10.52
C SER A 62 -7.73 -5.27 -10.75
N LYS A 63 -7.66 -4.70 -11.95
CA LYS A 63 -8.45 -3.50 -12.32
C LYS A 63 -9.97 -3.73 -12.17
N ASN A 64 -10.46 -4.93 -12.44
CA ASN A 64 -11.88 -5.27 -12.40
C ASN A 64 -12.36 -5.81 -11.04
N GLY A 65 -11.50 -5.86 -10.01
CA GLY A 65 -11.86 -6.31 -8.66
C GLY A 65 -11.98 -7.83 -8.49
N ASP A 66 -11.82 -8.60 -9.56
CA ASP A 66 -11.87 -10.06 -9.53
C ASP A 66 -10.78 -10.71 -8.69
N ILE A 67 -9.63 -10.04 -8.59
CA ILE A 67 -8.49 -10.44 -7.76
C ILE A 67 -8.31 -9.35 -6.71
N ASP A 68 -8.39 -9.76 -5.46
CA ASP A 68 -8.07 -8.96 -4.28
C ASP A 68 -7.54 -9.94 -3.23
N VAL A 69 -6.22 -10.00 -3.10
CA VAL A 69 -5.53 -11.06 -2.38
C VAL A 69 -4.30 -10.49 -1.69
N SER A 70 -3.94 -11.08 -0.55
CA SER A 70 -2.75 -10.71 0.20
C SER A 70 -1.87 -11.91 0.48
N PHE A 71 -0.56 -11.66 0.53
CA PHE A 71 0.49 -12.64 0.72
C PHE A 71 1.52 -12.10 1.70
N ARG A 72 2.20 -12.98 2.41
CA ARG A 72 3.26 -12.59 3.34
C ARG A 72 4.50 -12.12 2.59
N LEU A 73 5.15 -11.08 3.10
CA LEU A 73 6.40 -10.55 2.55
C LEU A 73 7.64 -11.38 2.90
N ASP A 74 7.58 -12.16 3.98
CA ASP A 74 8.71 -12.96 4.44
C ASP A 74 8.90 -14.22 3.58
N ASN A 75 7.81 -14.87 3.17
CA ASN A 75 7.87 -16.15 2.46
C ASN A 75 6.88 -16.30 1.29
N GLY A 76 6.12 -15.25 0.94
CA GLY A 76 5.18 -15.29 -0.19
C GLY A 76 3.96 -16.15 0.04
N LEU A 77 3.72 -16.67 1.26
CA LEU A 77 2.56 -17.51 1.54
C LEU A 77 1.27 -16.70 1.49
N TYR A 78 0.21 -17.32 0.96
CA TYR A 78 -1.13 -16.75 0.94
C TYR A 78 -1.63 -16.41 2.34
N VAL A 79 -2.29 -15.25 2.47
CA VAL A 79 -2.92 -14.79 3.71
C VAL A 79 -4.43 -14.84 3.59
N LYS A 80 -5.01 -14.09 2.64
CA LYS A 80 -6.45 -13.99 2.45
C LYS A 80 -6.80 -13.43 1.07
N GLY A 81 -8.05 -13.63 0.65
CA GLY A 81 -8.64 -12.98 -0.52
C GLY A 81 -8.95 -13.96 -1.66
N ASN A 82 -9.12 -13.42 -2.86
CA ASN A 82 -9.58 -14.18 -4.02
C ASN A 82 -8.56 -14.15 -5.17
N ILE A 83 -8.28 -15.34 -5.72
CA ILE A 83 -7.55 -15.54 -6.98
C ILE A 83 -8.34 -16.56 -7.81
N LYS A 84 -8.63 -16.21 -9.06
CA LYS A 84 -9.48 -17.03 -9.92
C LYS A 84 -8.76 -18.18 -10.63
N ASN A 85 -7.46 -18.05 -10.93
CA ASN A 85 -6.75 -19.05 -11.72
C ASN A 85 -5.28 -19.20 -11.33
N LYS A 86 -4.71 -20.37 -11.67
CA LYS A 86 -3.31 -20.73 -11.38
C LYS A 86 -2.30 -19.90 -12.16
N ALA A 87 -2.66 -19.36 -13.33
CA ALA A 87 -1.75 -18.55 -14.14
C ALA A 87 -1.46 -17.21 -13.47
N ASP A 88 -2.46 -16.58 -12.85
CA ASP A 88 -2.30 -15.36 -12.09
C ASP A 88 -1.50 -15.58 -10.81
N LEU A 89 -1.71 -16.71 -10.13
CA LEU A 89 -0.88 -17.10 -8.99
C LEU A 89 0.61 -17.18 -9.38
N LYS A 90 0.93 -17.85 -10.49
CA LYS A 90 2.32 -17.93 -11.00
C LYS A 90 2.91 -16.57 -11.34
N ARG A 91 2.12 -15.64 -11.88
CA ARG A 91 2.58 -14.27 -12.17
C ARG A 91 2.86 -13.49 -10.89
N ILE A 92 2.03 -13.68 -9.87
CA ILE A 92 2.21 -13.06 -8.56
C ILE A 92 3.47 -13.58 -7.89
N GLU A 93 3.66 -14.91 -7.85
CA GLU A 93 4.86 -15.56 -7.32
C GLU A 93 6.11 -15.05 -8.04
N TYR A 94 6.09 -15.03 -9.38
CA TYR A 94 7.21 -14.51 -10.16
C TYR A 94 7.51 -13.03 -9.84
N PHE A 95 6.50 -12.17 -9.78
CA PHE A 95 6.71 -10.75 -9.42
C PHE A 95 7.30 -10.60 -8.01
N TYR A 96 6.78 -11.37 -7.06
CA TYR A 96 7.27 -11.38 -5.69
C TYR A 96 8.74 -11.77 -5.63
N GLU A 97 9.16 -12.87 -6.26
CA GLU A 97 10.56 -13.30 -6.28
C GLU A 97 11.49 -12.21 -6.85
N GLN A 98 11.05 -11.49 -7.89
CA GLN A 98 11.86 -10.42 -8.49
C GLN A 98 11.88 -9.11 -7.68
N ARG A 99 10.88 -8.86 -6.82
CA ARG A 99 10.65 -7.56 -6.19
C ARG A 99 10.59 -7.61 -4.65
N ARG A 100 10.75 -8.77 -4.04
CA ARG A 100 10.64 -8.97 -2.58
C ARG A 100 11.49 -7.97 -1.80
N THR A 101 12.75 -7.75 -2.21
CA THR A 101 13.66 -6.82 -1.52
C THR A 101 13.09 -5.40 -1.48
N ILE A 102 12.60 -4.88 -2.61
CA ILE A 102 12.04 -3.52 -2.64
C ILE A 102 10.72 -3.44 -1.87
N MET A 103 9.91 -4.50 -1.87
CA MET A 103 8.70 -4.55 -1.06
C MET A 103 9.00 -4.47 0.44
N ILE A 104 10.03 -5.18 0.92
CA ILE A 104 10.47 -5.14 2.32
C ILE A 104 11.02 -3.76 2.69
N VAL A 105 11.81 -3.13 1.81
CA VAL A 105 12.29 -1.76 2.03
C VAL A 105 11.11 -0.79 2.19
N LYS A 106 10.13 -0.87 1.29
CA LYS A 106 8.94 0.00 1.35
C LYS A 106 8.07 -0.26 2.56
N TRP A 107 7.96 -1.52 3.00
CA TRP A 107 7.33 -1.84 4.27
C TRP A 107 8.04 -1.14 5.44
N ASN A 108 9.37 -1.27 5.52
CA ASN A 108 10.16 -0.69 6.59
C ASN A 108 10.12 0.84 6.59
N ASP A 109 10.03 1.48 5.41
CA ASP A 109 9.85 2.93 5.32
C ASP A 109 8.56 3.41 5.99
N PHE A 110 7.51 2.57 6.05
CA PHE A 110 6.27 2.88 6.76
C PHE A 110 6.30 2.56 8.26
N LYS A 111 7.34 1.88 8.76
CA LYS A 111 7.47 1.48 10.17
C LYS A 111 8.57 2.23 10.92
N LYS A 112 9.20 3.21 10.28
CA LYS A 112 10.07 4.21 10.91
C LYS A 112 9.23 5.21 11.68
#